data_AF-A0A6L6XV53-F1
#
_entry.id   AF-A0A6L6XV53-F1
#
_cell.length_a   1.000
_cell.length_b   1.000
_cell.length_c   1.000
_cell.angle_alpha   90.00
_cell.angle_beta   90.00
_cell.angle_gamma   90.00
#
_symmetry.space_group_name_H-M   'P 1'
#
loop_
_entity.id
_entity.type
_entity.pdbx_description
1 polymer ?
#
loop_
_entity_poly.entity_id
_entity_poly.type
_entity_poly.pdbx_seq_one_letter_code
_entity_poly.pdbx_strand_id
1 'polypeptide(L)'
;MANLPALTTVVTGTTIAPITPAAGGDTVPIGSRVIVRNGSGASINVTIDTPGNDTYGQARPDIVTAVAAGAVAIFGPFAVDLADPITQVVKLTCSATASVELRVVAF
;
A
#
# COMPACT_ATOMS: atom_id res chain seq x y z
N MET A 1 33.45 -18.18 -10.17
CA MET A 1 32.18 -17.70 -10.79
C MET A 1 32.14 -16.19 -10.58
N ALA A 2 31.98 -15.39 -11.64
CA ALA A 2 31.92 -13.94 -11.51
C ALA A 2 30.49 -13.52 -11.17
N ASN A 3 30.32 -12.80 -10.07
CA ASN A 3 29.05 -12.22 -9.67
C ASN A 3 28.88 -10.88 -10.39
N LEU A 4 27.90 -10.75 -11.28
CA LEU A 4 27.60 -9.45 -11.88
C LEU A 4 26.82 -8.61 -10.84
N PRO A 5 27.29 -7.40 -10.48
CA PRO A 5 26.54 -6.55 -9.59
C PRO A 5 25.26 -6.08 -10.29
N ALA A 6 24.11 -6.23 -9.64
CA ALA A 6 22.87 -5.62 -10.08
C ALA A 6 23.02 -4.10 -10.02
N LEU A 7 22.94 -3.45 -11.18
CA LEU A 7 22.94 -1.98 -11.28
C LEU A 7 21.51 -1.51 -11.03
N THR A 8 21.24 -0.98 -9.83
CA THR A 8 19.96 -0.33 -9.53
C THR A 8 19.97 1.08 -10.10
N THR A 9 19.13 1.34 -11.10
CA THR A 9 18.91 2.68 -11.65
C THR A 9 18.32 3.58 -10.57
N VAL A 10 19.05 4.62 -10.16
CA VAL A 10 18.53 5.65 -9.24
C VAL A 10 17.62 6.58 -10.05
N VAL A 11 16.30 6.50 -9.84
CA VAL A 11 15.35 7.48 -10.38
C VAL A 11 15.65 8.83 -9.71
N THR A 12 16.34 9.71 -10.42
CA THR A 12 16.70 11.04 -9.89
C THR A 12 15.59 12.04 -10.24
N GLY A 13 14.91 12.60 -9.23
CA GLY A 13 14.10 13.81 -9.37
C GLY A 13 12.61 13.65 -9.70
N THR A 14 12.00 12.47 -9.53
CA THR A 14 10.55 12.30 -9.76
C THR A 14 9.72 12.87 -8.62
N THR A 15 8.80 13.79 -8.95
CA THR A 15 7.74 14.23 -8.03
C THR A 15 6.66 13.16 -7.95
N ILE A 16 6.44 12.59 -6.77
CA ILE A 16 5.36 11.64 -6.53
C ILE A 16 4.10 12.42 -6.17
N ALA A 17 3.19 12.57 -7.12
CA ALA A 17 1.96 13.33 -6.92
C ALA A 17 1.06 12.64 -5.87
N PRO A 18 0.46 13.40 -4.94
CA PRO A 18 -0.54 12.84 -4.04
C PRO A 18 -1.81 12.49 -4.81
N ILE A 19 -2.41 11.37 -4.46
CA ILE A 19 -3.74 10.96 -4.92
C ILE A 19 -4.70 10.87 -3.72
N THR A 20 -5.95 11.23 -3.92
CA THR A 20 -7.00 11.03 -2.92
C THR A 20 -7.46 9.58 -2.97
N PRO A 21 -7.55 8.85 -1.82
CA PRO A 21 -8.03 7.48 -1.81
C PRO A 21 -9.44 7.37 -2.39
N ALA A 22 -9.70 6.31 -3.15
CA ALA A 22 -11.04 6.01 -3.65
C ALA A 22 -11.93 5.43 -2.54
N ALA A 23 -13.21 5.82 -2.52
CA ALA A 23 -14.18 5.28 -1.54
C ALA A 23 -14.43 3.76 -1.69
N GLY A 24 -14.16 3.21 -2.88
CA GLY A 24 -14.25 1.77 -3.16
C GLY A 24 -12.97 0.98 -2.87
N GLY A 25 -11.92 1.65 -2.37
CA GLY A 25 -10.58 1.09 -2.24
C GLY A 25 -9.73 1.33 -3.48
N ASP A 26 -8.41 1.37 -3.26
CA ASP A 26 -7.36 1.57 -4.25
C ASP A 26 -6.60 0.26 -4.48
N THR A 27 -6.06 0.06 -5.68
CA THR A 27 -5.20 -1.09 -5.98
C THR A 27 -3.76 -0.64 -6.17
N VAL A 28 -2.83 -1.44 -5.66
CA VAL A 28 -1.40 -1.12 -5.62
C VAL A 28 -0.59 -2.32 -6.13
N PRO A 29 0.42 -2.11 -6.99
CA PRO A 29 1.27 -3.20 -7.46
C PRO A 29 2.09 -3.82 -6.33
N ILE A 30 2.37 -5.13 -6.42
CA ILE A 30 3.32 -5.83 -5.54
C ILE A 30 4.70 -5.17 -5.55
N GLY A 31 5.42 -5.29 -4.43
CA GLY A 31 6.74 -4.65 -4.26
C GLY A 31 6.69 -3.14 -4.04
N SER A 32 5.54 -2.50 -4.27
CA SER A 32 5.38 -1.06 -4.01
C SER A 32 5.25 -0.77 -2.51
N ARG A 33 5.52 0.48 -2.15
CA ARG A 33 5.22 1.09 -0.86
C ARG A 33 4.18 2.18 -1.04
N VAL A 34 3.29 2.32 -0.07
CA VAL A 34 2.28 3.39 -0.04
C VAL A 34 2.58 4.28 1.15
N ILE A 35 2.79 5.57 0.87
CA ILE A 35 2.89 6.61 1.89
C ILE A 35 1.50 7.20 2.06
N VAL A 36 0.98 7.17 3.28
CA VAL A 36 -0.33 7.70 3.64
C VAL A 36 -0.12 8.89 4.55
N ARG A 37 -0.66 10.05 4.17
CA ARG A 37 -0.72 11.23 5.03
C ARG A 37 -2.16 11.48 5.43
N ASN A 38 -2.41 11.49 6.73
CA ASN A 38 -3.70 11.85 7.29
C ASN A 38 -3.72 13.35 7.62
N GLY A 39 -4.37 14.15 6.78
CA GLY A 39 -4.59 15.58 7.02
C GLY A 39 -5.85 15.90 7.82
N SER A 40 -6.58 14.89 8.31
CA SER A 40 -7.82 15.09 9.08
C SER A 40 -7.56 15.39 10.56
N GLY A 41 -8.61 15.83 11.25
CA GLY A 41 -8.59 16.06 12.70
C GLY A 41 -8.77 14.80 13.57
N ALA A 42 -8.90 13.62 12.97
CA ALA A 42 -9.12 12.35 13.67
C ALA A 42 -8.20 11.24 13.14
N SER A 43 -8.05 10.15 13.88
CA SER A 43 -7.35 8.96 13.37
C SER A 43 -8.14 8.34 12.23
N ILE A 44 -7.44 7.87 11.19
CA ILE A 44 -8.02 7.07 10.11
C ILE A 44 -7.51 5.64 10.22
N ASN A 45 -8.26 4.68 9.70
CA ASN A 45 -7.80 3.30 9.54
C ASN A 45 -7.48 3.05 8.07
N VAL A 46 -6.29 2.49 7.83
CA VAL A 46 -5.86 1.96 6.55
C VAL A 46 -5.95 0.45 6.64
N THR A 47 -6.77 -0.13 5.77
CA THR A 47 -7.00 -1.56 5.68
C THR A 47 -6.33 -2.08 4.42
N ILE A 48 -5.39 -3.01 4.58
CA ILE A 48 -4.84 -3.80 3.48
C ILE A 48 -5.67 -5.08 3.42
N ASP A 49 -6.46 -5.19 2.36
CA ASP A 49 -7.34 -6.31 2.10
C ASP A 49 -6.47 -7.52 1.71
N THR A 50 -6.58 -8.60 2.48
CA THR A 50 -5.88 -9.84 2.16
C THR A 50 -6.72 -10.68 1.23
N PRO A 51 -6.22 -11.03 0.03
CA PRO A 51 -7.01 -11.73 -0.95
C PRO A 51 -7.18 -13.20 -0.56
N GLY A 52 -8.34 -13.48 0.04
CA GLY A 52 -8.90 -14.80 0.16
C GLY A 52 -8.38 -15.64 1.32
N ASN A 53 -8.50 -16.95 1.12
CA ASN A 53 -8.24 -17.95 2.14
C ASN A 53 -6.80 -18.47 2.04
N ASP A 54 -6.24 -18.92 3.16
CA ASP A 54 -5.01 -19.70 3.18
C ASP A 54 -5.16 -21.01 2.39
N THR A 55 -4.05 -21.72 2.21
CA THR A 55 -3.99 -23.04 1.55
C THR A 55 -4.95 -24.06 2.16
N TYR A 56 -5.50 -23.80 3.35
CA TYR A 56 -6.40 -24.68 4.10
C TYR A 56 -7.85 -24.16 4.17
N GLY A 57 -8.18 -23.08 3.46
CA GLY A 57 -9.54 -22.55 3.36
C GLY A 57 -9.95 -21.56 4.44
N GLN A 58 -9.05 -21.11 5.31
CA GLN A 58 -9.31 -20.04 6.30
C GLN A 58 -9.06 -18.65 5.69
N ALA A 59 -10.04 -17.76 5.77
CA ALA A 59 -9.87 -16.36 5.39
C ALA A 59 -8.72 -15.73 6.18
N ARG A 60 -7.75 -15.14 5.46
CA ARG A 60 -6.72 -14.33 6.12
C ARG A 60 -7.37 -13.05 6.64
N PRO A 61 -7.06 -12.64 7.89
CA PRO A 61 -7.60 -11.40 8.42
C PRO A 61 -6.95 -10.21 7.73
N ASP A 62 -7.76 -9.22 7.37
CA ASP A 62 -7.28 -7.96 6.83
C ASP A 62 -6.34 -7.25 7.80
N ILE A 63 -5.32 -6.59 7.26
CA ILE A 63 -4.37 -5.84 8.07
C ILE A 63 -4.89 -4.42 8.21
N VAL A 64 -5.42 -4.11 9.39
CA VAL A 64 -5.91 -2.77 9.73
C VAL A 64 -4.89 -2.03 10.58
N THR A 65 -4.47 -0.85 10.12
CA THR A 65 -3.54 0.01 10.86
C THR A 65 -4.11 1.42 11.00
N ALA A 66 -4.08 1.94 12.22
CA ALA A 66 -4.49 3.32 12.49
C ALA A 66 -3.37 4.30 12.14
N VAL A 67 -3.72 5.35 11.40
CA VAL A 67 -2.86 6.51 11.13
C VAL A 67 -3.44 7.70 11.89
N ALA A 68 -2.71 8.15 12.91
CA ALA A 68 -3.13 9.26 13.76
C ALA A 68 -3.39 10.56 12.98
N ALA A 69 -4.17 11.47 13.56
CA ALA A 69 -4.44 12.78 12.98
C ALA A 69 -3.14 13.55 12.72
N GLY A 70 -3.00 14.13 11.52
CA GLY A 70 -1.80 14.86 11.10
C GLY A 70 -0.57 13.99 10.81
N ALA A 71 -0.64 12.67 11.00
CA ALA A 71 0.52 11.78 10.88
C ALA A 71 0.75 11.29 9.44
N VAL A 72 1.97 10.80 9.22
CA VAL A 72 2.37 10.10 8.00
C VAL A 72 2.77 8.68 8.37
N ALA A 73 2.24 7.71 7.62
CA ALA A 73 2.58 6.29 7.74
C ALA A 73 3.04 5.73 6.39
N ILE A 74 3.89 4.71 6.43
CA ILE A 74 4.37 4.01 5.24
C ILE A 74 3.99 2.54 5.35
N PHE A 75 3.32 2.02 4.33
CA PHE A 75 2.90 0.63 4.21
C PHE A 75 3.73 -0.07 3.12
N GLY A 76 4.08 -1.32 3.36
CA GLY A 76 4.87 -2.15 2.44
C GLY A 76 6.36 -2.26 2.81
N PRO A 77 7.19 -2.88 1.94
CA PRO A 77 6.84 -3.37 0.61
C PRO A 77 5.82 -4.51 0.67
N PHE A 78 4.83 -4.48 -0.21
CA PHE A 78 3.81 -5.52 -0.22
C PHE A 78 4.34 -6.81 -0.85
N ALA A 79 4.29 -7.90 -0.09
CA ALA A 79 4.67 -9.23 -0.54
C ALA A 79 3.61 -9.80 -1.50
N VAL A 80 4.03 -10.76 -2.35
CA VAL A 80 3.15 -11.51 -3.25
C VAL A 80 1.99 -12.21 -2.52
N ASP A 81 2.21 -12.59 -1.26
CA ASP A 81 1.21 -13.23 -0.41
C ASP A 81 0.01 -12.34 -0.04
N LEU A 82 0.15 -11.03 -0.22
CA LEU A 82 -0.91 -10.04 -0.01
C LEU A 82 -1.60 -9.64 -1.34
N ALA A 83 -1.12 -10.17 -2.46
CA ALA A 83 -1.60 -9.85 -3.79
C ALA A 83 -2.70 -10.81 -4.21
N ASP A 84 -3.71 -10.28 -4.89
CA ASP A 84 -4.80 -11.09 -5.38
C ASP A 84 -4.26 -12.12 -6.38
N PRO A 85 -4.59 -13.42 -6.24
CA PRO A 85 -3.97 -14.46 -7.04
C PRO A 85 -4.29 -14.31 -8.54
N ILE A 86 -5.37 -13.63 -8.89
CA ILE A 86 -5.83 -13.42 -10.28
C ILE A 86 -5.26 -12.12 -10.84
N THR A 87 -5.39 -11.02 -10.10
CA THR A 87 -5.06 -9.67 -10.58
C THR A 87 -3.65 -9.21 -10.20
N GLN A 88 -2.96 -9.94 -9.31
CA GLN A 88 -1.58 -9.68 -8.86
C GLN A 88 -1.37 -8.25 -8.30
N VAL A 89 -2.42 -7.69 -7.69
CA VAL A 89 -2.40 -6.39 -7.02
C VAL A 89 -2.91 -6.50 -5.59
N VAL A 90 -2.47 -5.59 -4.74
CA VAL A 90 -2.92 -5.47 -3.36
C VAL A 90 -4.01 -4.42 -3.28
N LYS A 91 -5.10 -4.72 -2.59
CA LYS A 91 -6.19 -3.77 -2.39
C LYS A 91 -6.04 -3.07 -1.04
N LEU A 92 -6.20 -1.75 -1.04
CA LEU A 92 -6.05 -0.90 0.13
C LEU A 92 -7.28 -0.02 0.26
N THR A 93 -7.84 0.06 1.46
CA THR A 93 -9.02 0.88 1.75
C THR A 93 -8.73 1.83 2.90
N CYS A 94 -9.06 3.11 2.74
CA CYS A 94 -8.97 4.10 3.81
C CYS A 94 -10.37 4.38 4.36
N SER A 95 -10.51 4.45 5.68
CA SER A 95 -11.80 4.76 6.33
C SER A 95 -12.28 6.19 6.08
N ALA A 96 -11.39 7.08 5.63
CA ALA A 96 -11.70 8.43 5.18
C ALA A 96 -10.87 8.74 3.93
N THR A 97 -11.47 9.48 2.99
CA THR A 97 -10.84 9.77 1.69
C THR A 97 -10.51 11.26 1.53
N ALA A 98 -11.42 12.15 1.93
CA ALA A 98 -11.36 13.58 1.60
C ALA A 98 -10.13 14.34 2.15
N SER A 99 -9.56 13.91 3.27
CA SER A 99 -8.41 14.57 3.90
C SER A 99 -7.17 13.66 3.98
N VAL A 100 -7.12 12.65 3.11
CA VAL A 100 -6.03 11.68 3.08
C VAL A 100 -5.32 11.80 1.74
N GLU A 101 -3.99 11.82 1.78
CA GLU A 101 -3.15 11.75 0.58
C GLU A 101 -2.42 10.41 0.56
N LEU A 102 -2.52 9.72 -0.57
CA LEU A 102 -1.71 8.53 -0.85
C LEU A 102 -0.60 8.90 -1.85
N ARG A 103 0.56 8.29 -1.70
CA ARG A 103 1.66 8.33 -2.66
C ARG A 103 2.21 6.93 -2.82
N VAL A 104 2.30 6.43 -4.05
CA VAL A 104 2.80 5.09 -4.35
C VAL A 104 4.22 5.17 -4.87
N VAL A 105 5.11 4.34 -4.33
CA VAL A 105 6.51 4.26 -4.74
C VAL A 105 6.87 2.80 -5.02
N ALA A 106 7.29 2.50 -6.25
CA ALA A 106 7.84 1.20 -6.62
C ALA A 106 9.36 1.32 -6.79
N PHE A 107 10.10 0.33 -6.31
CA PHE A 107 11.55 0.23 -6.42
C PHE A 107 11.95 -1.09 -7.06
#